data_AF-A0A938IB27-F1
#
_entry.id   AF-A0A938IB27-F1
#
_cell.length_a   1.000
_cell.length_b   1.000
_cell.length_c   1.000
_cell.angle_alpha   90.00
_cell.angle_beta   90.00
_cell.angle_gamma   90.00
#
_symmetry.space_group_name_H-M   'P 1'
#
loop_
_entity.id
_entity.type
_entity.pdbx_description
1 polymer ?
#
loop_
_entity_poly.entity_id
_entity_poly.type
_entity_poly.pdbx_seq_one_letter_code
_entity_poly.pdbx_strand_id
1 'polypeptide(L)'
;MAPMLALLLLLAPLQAPAERAPAPAQAPAAVLSAPLDVSALLEAVRVQHDLPGMIGLTLERERVVALGATGLRKSGNDARMLATDLVHIGSCTKAMTATLCARLVQQGKLNWESTLAQVLAQSAPKMHPTWRDVTLEQLLQHRSGAPANVKPDRKGTPRQQRVRQLASVTAEPLPAERRGKFEYSNVGYVLAGHMAEHVAGLDFEELIQRELFQPLGIASAGSGAPGTPSQLSQPRGHLEMGLPIEPGPAGDNPLGMAPAGTLH
;
A
#
# COMPACT_ATOMS: atom_id res chain seq x y z
N MET A 1 -40.14 -62.05 -28.17
CA MET A 1 -39.45 -62.33 -26.89
C MET A 1 -38.34 -61.30 -26.75
N ALA A 2 -38.56 -60.27 -25.94
CA ALA A 2 -37.63 -59.17 -25.71
C ALA A 2 -36.84 -59.44 -24.41
N PRO A 3 -35.52 -59.20 -24.36
CA PRO A 3 -34.75 -59.44 -23.15
C PRO A 3 -34.89 -58.26 -22.18
N MET A 4 -35.14 -58.62 -20.93
CA MET A 4 -35.39 -57.75 -19.78
C MET A 4 -34.06 -57.16 -19.29
N LEU A 5 -33.91 -55.84 -19.37
CA LEU A 5 -32.74 -55.09 -18.87
C LEU A 5 -32.89 -54.92 -17.35
N ALA A 6 -32.06 -55.61 -16.57
CA ALA A 6 -32.01 -55.47 -15.12
C ALA A 6 -31.23 -54.22 -14.72
N LEU A 7 -31.91 -53.25 -14.11
CA LEU A 7 -31.34 -52.03 -13.55
C LEU A 7 -30.71 -52.34 -12.19
N LEU A 8 -29.36 -52.36 -12.11
CA LEU A 8 -28.63 -52.44 -10.85
C LEU A 8 -28.64 -51.06 -10.15
N LEU A 9 -29.43 -50.91 -9.09
CA LEU A 9 -29.38 -49.78 -8.17
C LEU A 9 -28.20 -49.97 -7.21
N LEU A 10 -27.12 -49.21 -7.42
CA LEU A 10 -26.01 -49.08 -6.46
C LEU A 10 -26.44 -48.17 -5.30
N LEU A 11 -26.73 -48.78 -4.15
CA LEU A 11 -26.89 -48.07 -2.88
C LEU A 11 -25.52 -47.61 -2.38
N ALA A 12 -25.29 -46.29 -2.39
CA ALA A 12 -24.14 -45.69 -1.72
C ALA A 12 -24.32 -45.77 -0.19
N PRO A 13 -23.26 -46.06 0.59
CA PRO A 13 -23.35 -46.13 2.05
C PRO A 13 -23.59 -44.73 2.63
N LEU A 14 -24.58 -44.59 3.52
CA LEU A 14 -24.73 -43.41 4.36
C LEU A 14 -23.50 -43.28 5.28
N GLN A 15 -22.67 -42.27 5.04
CA GLN A 15 -21.64 -41.86 5.99
C GLN A 15 -22.31 -41.14 7.16
N ALA A 16 -22.07 -41.66 8.38
CA ALA A 16 -22.47 -41.00 9.61
C ALA A 16 -21.82 -39.61 9.70
N PRO A 17 -22.52 -38.58 10.22
CA PRO A 17 -21.95 -37.26 10.40
C PRO A 17 -20.77 -37.33 11.37
N ALA A 18 -19.63 -36.80 10.95
CA ALA A 18 -18.45 -36.68 11.80
C ALA A 18 -18.78 -35.81 13.03
N GLU A 19 -18.58 -36.36 14.21
CA GLU A 19 -18.76 -35.68 15.48
C GLU A 19 -17.76 -34.53 15.57
N ARG A 20 -18.25 -33.28 15.48
CA ARG A 20 -17.41 -32.08 15.63
C ARG A 20 -16.89 -32.04 17.06
N ALA A 21 -15.56 -32.06 17.22
CA ALA A 21 -14.93 -31.76 18.49
C ALA A 21 -15.46 -30.41 19.04
N PRO A 22 -15.73 -30.30 20.35
CA PRO A 22 -16.22 -29.07 20.95
C PRO A 22 -15.20 -27.95 20.73
N ALA A 23 -15.70 -26.77 20.34
CA ALA A 23 -14.87 -25.59 20.21
C ALA A 23 -14.18 -25.29 21.56
N PRO A 24 -12.89 -24.88 21.56
CA PRO A 24 -12.21 -24.53 22.80
C PRO A 24 -12.99 -23.43 23.52
N ALA A 25 -13.20 -23.60 24.82
CA ALA A 25 -13.89 -22.64 25.65
C ALA A 25 -13.22 -21.26 25.51
N GLN A 26 -14.00 -20.26 25.11
CA GLN A 26 -13.52 -18.88 25.07
C GLN A 26 -13.11 -18.46 26.48
N ALA A 27 -11.82 -18.14 26.64
CA ALA A 27 -11.32 -17.54 27.86
C ALA A 27 -12.15 -16.27 28.16
N PRO A 28 -12.45 -15.97 29.43
CA PRO A 28 -13.19 -14.76 29.79
C PRO A 28 -12.48 -13.55 29.18
N ALA A 29 -13.24 -12.73 28.45
CA ALA A 29 -12.75 -11.50 27.86
C ALA A 29 -12.14 -10.64 28.97
N ALA A 30 -10.80 -10.61 29.04
CA ALA A 30 -10.11 -9.72 29.94
C ALA A 30 -10.61 -8.31 29.65
N VAL A 31 -11.11 -7.62 30.67
CA VAL A 31 -11.49 -6.20 30.58
C VAL A 31 -10.28 -5.47 30.03
N LEU A 32 -10.34 -5.05 28.77
CA LEU A 32 -9.22 -4.39 28.11
C LEU A 32 -9.07 -3.02 28.76
N SER A 33 -7.96 -2.79 29.46
CA SER A 33 -7.61 -1.46 29.93
C SER A 33 -7.47 -0.53 28.72
N ALA A 34 -7.99 0.69 28.85
CA ALA A 34 -7.75 1.72 27.83
C ALA A 34 -6.24 1.90 27.59
N PRO A 35 -5.81 2.21 26.36
CA PRO A 35 -4.41 2.51 26.07
C PRO A 35 -3.88 3.65 26.96
N LEU A 36 -2.60 3.60 27.31
CA LEU A 36 -1.92 4.70 27.98
C LEU A 36 -1.95 5.95 27.07
N ASP A 37 -2.41 7.08 27.62
CA ASP A 37 -2.32 8.37 26.92
C ASP A 37 -0.87 8.88 26.94
N VAL A 38 -0.28 8.98 25.74
CA VAL A 38 1.11 9.47 25.55
C VAL A 38 1.17 10.90 25.05
N SER A 39 0.06 11.64 25.01
CA SER A 39 0.01 12.99 24.44
C SER A 39 1.00 13.96 25.11
N ALA A 40 1.19 13.87 26.43
CA ALA A 40 2.17 14.70 27.16
C ALA A 40 3.62 14.37 26.79
N LEU A 41 3.94 13.10 26.51
CA LEU A 41 5.26 12.69 26.04
C LEU A 41 5.51 13.23 24.63
N LEU A 42 4.51 13.11 23.76
CA LEU A 42 4.58 13.63 22.39
C LEU A 42 4.71 15.16 22.37
N GLU A 43 4.11 15.86 23.34
CA GLU A 43 4.20 17.33 23.42
C GLU A 43 5.62 17.84 23.61
N ALA A 44 6.42 17.17 24.45
CA ALA A 44 7.82 17.51 24.62
C ALA A 44 8.58 17.41 23.28
N VAL A 45 8.35 16.35 22.51
CA VAL A 45 8.98 16.15 21.19
C VAL A 45 8.46 17.16 20.18
N ARG A 46 7.14 17.41 20.16
CA ARG A 46 6.50 18.37 19.26
C ARG A 46 7.09 19.77 19.44
N VAL A 47 7.22 20.24 20.67
CA VAL A 47 7.81 21.55 21.00
C VAL A 47 9.29 21.59 20.65
N GLN A 48 10.05 20.54 21.00
CA GLN A 48 11.49 20.47 20.73
C GLN A 48 11.81 20.59 19.22
N HIS A 49 10.95 20.03 18.37
CA HIS A 49 11.16 20.00 16.92
C HIS A 49 10.30 21.00 16.13
N ASP A 50 9.61 21.92 16.82
CA ASP A 50 8.71 22.92 16.23
C ASP A 50 7.69 22.32 15.24
N LEU A 51 7.10 21.18 15.64
CA LEU A 51 6.15 20.45 14.81
C LEU A 51 4.72 20.99 15.01
N PRO A 52 3.92 21.11 13.93
CA PRO A 52 2.52 21.52 14.06
C PRO A 52 1.71 20.57 14.93
N GLY A 53 1.85 19.26 14.72
CA GLY A 53 1.18 18.22 15.49
C GLY A 53 1.84 16.86 15.34
N MET A 54 1.49 15.94 16.23
CA MET A 54 2.03 14.57 16.25
C MET A 54 0.99 13.57 16.76
N ILE A 55 0.98 12.37 16.19
CA ILE A 55 0.26 11.19 16.71
C ILE A 55 1.30 10.13 17.07
N GLY A 56 1.10 9.44 18.19
CA GLY A 56 1.94 8.34 18.64
C GLY A 56 1.11 7.15 19.05
N LEU A 57 1.59 5.95 18.70
CA LEU A 57 0.94 4.66 18.93
C LEU A 57 2.00 3.65 19.35
N THR A 58 1.67 2.77 20.30
CA THR A 58 2.45 1.55 20.56
C THR A 58 1.54 0.34 20.55
N LEU A 59 1.96 -0.70 19.81
CA LEU A 59 1.29 -1.98 19.69
C LEU A 59 2.06 -3.05 20.46
N GLU A 60 1.36 -3.87 21.23
CA GLU A 60 1.86 -5.10 21.80
C GLU A 60 0.97 -6.26 21.35
N ARG A 61 1.52 -7.17 20.53
CA ARG A 61 0.77 -8.21 19.83
C ARG A 61 -0.38 -7.58 19.02
N GLU A 62 -1.63 -7.89 19.37
CA GLU A 62 -2.84 -7.40 18.69
C GLU A 62 -3.50 -6.24 19.43
N ARG A 63 -2.82 -5.62 20.40
CA ARG A 63 -3.40 -4.58 21.26
C ARG A 63 -2.65 -3.27 21.17
N VAL A 64 -3.42 -2.18 21.09
CA VAL A 64 -2.90 -0.83 21.32
C VAL A 64 -2.69 -0.65 22.81
N VAL A 65 -1.44 -0.48 23.23
CA VAL A 65 -1.08 -0.30 24.66
C VAL A 65 -0.81 1.16 25.00
N ALA A 66 -0.49 1.98 24.00
CA ALA A 66 -0.36 3.42 24.14
C ALA A 66 -0.86 4.14 22.88
N LEU A 67 -1.52 5.28 23.06
CA LEU A 67 -2.05 6.12 21.99
C LEU A 67 -2.12 7.56 22.46
N GLY A 68 -1.74 8.52 21.63
CA GLY A 68 -1.88 9.93 21.95
C GLY A 68 -1.73 10.82 20.73
N ALA A 69 -2.18 12.06 20.86
CA ALA A 69 -1.99 13.09 19.85
C ALA A 69 -1.76 14.45 20.51
N THR A 70 -0.95 15.28 19.88
CA THR A 70 -0.70 16.64 20.36
C THR A 70 -0.58 17.64 19.21
N GLY A 71 -0.71 18.92 19.54
CA GLY A 71 -0.62 20.03 18.60
C GLY A 71 -1.87 20.20 17.75
N LEU A 72 -1.65 20.75 16.56
CA LEU A 72 -2.65 21.31 15.67
C LEU A 72 -2.64 20.60 14.32
N ARG A 73 -3.81 20.48 13.71
CA ARG A 73 -3.95 20.00 12.32
C ARG A 73 -3.31 20.94 11.31
N LYS A 74 -3.19 22.23 11.64
CA LYS A 74 -2.66 23.27 10.75
C LYS A 74 -2.05 24.41 11.57
N SER A 75 -0.79 24.76 11.31
CA SER A 75 -0.13 25.96 11.84
C SER A 75 -0.98 27.21 11.61
N GLY A 76 -1.08 28.06 12.64
CA GLY A 76 -1.88 29.28 12.60
C GLY A 76 -3.40 29.07 12.72
N ASN A 77 -3.84 27.88 13.16
CA ASN A 77 -5.24 27.56 13.42
C ASN A 77 -5.38 26.74 14.72
N ASP A 78 -6.49 26.90 15.45
CA ASP A 78 -6.67 26.25 16.76
C ASP A 78 -7.25 24.82 16.70
N ALA A 79 -7.44 24.25 15.50
CA ALA A 79 -7.94 22.89 15.34
C ALA A 79 -6.91 21.87 15.83
N ARG A 80 -7.24 21.20 16.94
CA ARG A 80 -6.39 20.18 17.56
C ARG A 80 -6.26 18.94 16.69
N MET A 81 -5.06 18.36 16.70
CA MET A 81 -4.82 17.04 16.10
C MET A 81 -5.48 15.96 16.97
N LEU A 82 -6.12 14.98 16.33
CA LEU A 82 -6.74 13.84 17.00
C LEU A 82 -5.98 12.55 16.67
N ALA A 83 -5.99 11.58 17.59
CA ALA A 83 -5.36 10.28 17.36
C ALA A 83 -6.02 9.45 16.24
N THR A 84 -7.23 9.83 15.82
CA THR A 84 -7.99 9.23 14.71
C THR A 84 -7.81 9.97 13.39
N ASP A 85 -6.98 11.02 13.36
CA ASP A 85 -6.72 11.76 12.14
C ASP A 85 -5.91 10.93 11.15
N LEU A 86 -6.20 11.12 9.87
CA LEU A 86 -5.47 10.51 8.76
C LEU A 86 -4.21 11.32 8.50
N VAL A 87 -3.07 10.64 8.44
CA VAL A 87 -1.77 11.25 8.21
C VAL A 87 -1.07 10.53 7.08
N HIS A 88 -0.47 11.28 6.17
CA HIS A 88 0.35 10.72 5.12
C HIS A 88 1.48 9.87 5.75
N ILE A 89 1.53 8.58 5.43
CA ILE A 89 2.52 7.63 5.98
C ILE A 89 3.73 7.43 5.07
N GLY A 90 3.71 8.03 3.88
CA GLY A 90 4.83 8.08 2.94
C GLY A 90 5.39 6.71 2.61
N SER A 91 6.70 6.55 2.74
CA SER A 91 7.37 5.32 2.30
C SER A 91 6.96 4.06 3.07
N CYS A 92 6.21 4.17 4.17
CA CYS A 92 5.55 3.01 4.78
C CYS A 92 4.62 2.27 3.81
N THR A 93 4.06 2.97 2.82
CA THR A 93 3.29 2.39 1.71
C THR A 93 4.05 1.27 0.99
N LYS A 94 5.39 1.33 0.90
CA LYS A 94 6.18 0.31 0.20
C LYS A 94 5.99 -1.08 0.81
N ALA A 95 5.90 -1.18 2.13
CA ALA A 95 5.63 -2.45 2.80
C ALA A 95 4.26 -3.03 2.38
N MET A 96 3.26 -2.16 2.23
CA MET A 96 1.93 -2.55 1.76
C MET A 96 1.94 -2.96 0.28
N THR A 97 2.66 -2.23 -0.57
CA THR A 97 2.86 -2.60 -1.99
C THR A 97 3.59 -3.93 -2.14
N ALA A 98 4.65 -4.17 -1.37
CA ALA A 98 5.36 -5.45 -1.38
C ALA A 98 4.45 -6.60 -0.92
N THR A 99 3.62 -6.37 0.09
CA THR A 99 2.62 -7.34 0.55
C THR A 99 1.56 -7.61 -0.53
N LEU A 100 1.09 -6.58 -1.22
CA LEU A 100 0.18 -6.73 -2.35
C LEU A 100 0.80 -7.57 -3.48
N CYS A 101 2.05 -7.29 -3.85
CA CYS A 101 2.78 -8.11 -4.82
C CYS A 101 2.92 -9.56 -4.35
N ALA A 102 3.26 -9.79 -3.07
CA ALA A 102 3.34 -11.13 -2.48
C ALA A 102 2.00 -11.88 -2.54
N ARG A 103 0.88 -11.18 -2.32
CA ARG A 103 -0.48 -11.74 -2.46
C ARG A 103 -0.75 -12.20 -3.90
N LEU A 104 -0.34 -11.41 -4.90
CA LEU A 104 -0.48 -11.79 -6.30
C LEU A 104 0.46 -12.94 -6.70
N VAL A 105 1.66 -13.01 -6.10
CA VAL A 105 2.55 -14.16 -6.24
C VAL A 105 1.92 -15.42 -5.66
N GLN A 106 1.35 -15.34 -4.46
CA GLN A 106 0.62 -16.45 -3.83
C GLN A 106 -0.58 -16.92 -4.66
N GLN A 107 -1.24 -16.01 -5.38
CA GLN A 107 -2.33 -16.31 -6.31
C GLN A 107 -1.87 -16.88 -7.65
N GLY A 108 -0.55 -17.00 -7.89
CA GLY A 108 0.02 -17.46 -9.16
C GLY A 108 -0.12 -16.46 -10.31
N LYS A 109 -0.49 -15.20 -10.04
CA LYS A 109 -0.62 -14.14 -11.06
C LYS A 109 0.72 -13.45 -11.37
N LEU A 110 1.64 -13.47 -10.42
CA LEU A 110 3.03 -13.02 -10.56
C LEU A 110 3.98 -14.10 -10.04
N ASN A 111 5.24 -13.94 -10.40
CA ASN A 111 6.38 -14.59 -9.77
C ASN A 111 7.38 -13.49 -9.36
N TRP A 112 8.23 -13.75 -8.37
CA TRP A 112 9.35 -12.89 -8.01
C TRP A 112 10.28 -12.62 -9.20
N GLU A 113 10.43 -13.62 -10.08
CA GLU A 113 11.18 -13.54 -11.33
C GLU A 113 10.37 -13.01 -12.53
N SER A 114 9.10 -12.64 -12.33
CA SER A 114 8.34 -11.98 -13.40
C SER A 114 9.08 -10.73 -13.85
N THR A 115 9.34 -10.61 -15.14
CA THR A 115 10.14 -9.51 -15.68
C THR A 115 9.28 -8.37 -16.20
N LEU A 116 9.86 -7.17 -16.32
CA LEU A 116 9.22 -6.03 -16.96
C LEU A 116 8.75 -6.34 -18.38
N ALA A 117 9.52 -7.10 -19.16
CA ALA A 117 9.10 -7.46 -20.51
C ALA A 117 7.92 -8.45 -20.52
N GLN A 118 7.91 -9.43 -19.62
CA GLN A 118 6.82 -10.40 -19.53
C GLN A 118 5.48 -9.73 -19.17
N VAL A 119 5.51 -8.75 -18.27
CA VAL A 119 4.29 -8.15 -17.72
C VAL A 119 3.90 -6.85 -18.42
N LEU A 120 4.86 -6.02 -18.85
CA LEU A 120 4.60 -4.63 -19.24
C LEU A 120 5.04 -4.28 -20.67
N ALA A 121 5.42 -5.26 -21.52
CA ALA A 121 5.84 -4.98 -22.90
C ALA A 121 4.81 -4.18 -23.71
N GLN A 122 3.51 -4.43 -23.51
CA GLN A 122 2.44 -3.69 -24.20
C GLN A 122 2.34 -2.24 -23.72
N SER A 123 2.65 -1.97 -22.45
CA SER A 123 2.63 -0.62 -21.86
C SER A 123 3.88 0.20 -22.21
N ALA A 124 4.96 -0.45 -22.66
CA ALA A 124 6.19 0.20 -23.09
C ALA A 124 6.78 -0.47 -24.34
N PRO A 125 6.19 -0.25 -25.53
CA PRO A 125 6.66 -0.87 -26.79
C PRO A 125 8.09 -0.44 -27.17
N LYS A 126 8.58 0.67 -26.62
CA LYS A 126 9.93 1.20 -26.80
C LYS A 126 10.89 0.84 -25.66
N MET A 127 10.54 -0.12 -24.80
CA MET A 127 11.37 -0.56 -23.69
C MET A 127 12.74 -1.03 -24.20
N HIS A 128 13.80 -0.36 -23.75
CA HIS A 128 15.17 -0.68 -24.12
C HIS A 128 15.53 -2.10 -23.61
N PRO A 129 16.27 -2.91 -24.39
CA PRO A 129 16.57 -4.31 -24.04
C PRO A 129 17.14 -4.53 -22.64
N THR A 130 17.95 -3.60 -22.12
CA THR A 130 18.57 -3.71 -20.79
C THR A 130 17.58 -3.65 -19.62
N TRP A 131 16.33 -3.23 -19.84
CA TRP A 131 15.26 -3.26 -18.83
C TRP A 131 14.43 -4.54 -18.86
N ARG A 132 14.47 -5.31 -19.96
CA ARG A 132 13.52 -6.39 -20.22
C ARG A 132 13.55 -7.49 -19.15
N ASP A 133 14.73 -7.77 -18.62
CA ASP A 133 14.96 -8.82 -17.64
C ASP A 133 14.97 -8.30 -16.19
N VAL A 134 14.63 -7.03 -15.96
CA VAL A 134 14.45 -6.52 -14.59
C VAL A 134 13.23 -7.21 -13.98
N THR A 135 13.44 -7.84 -12.82
CA THR A 135 12.42 -8.65 -12.16
C THR A 135 11.63 -7.86 -11.10
N LEU A 136 10.45 -8.39 -10.75
CA LEU A 136 9.66 -7.89 -9.62
C LEU A 136 10.49 -7.85 -8.33
N GLU A 137 11.25 -8.91 -8.04
CA GLU A 137 12.12 -8.96 -6.87
C GLU A 137 13.15 -7.83 -6.86
N GLN A 138 13.85 -7.62 -7.99
CA GLN A 138 14.85 -6.56 -8.11
C GLN A 138 14.22 -5.17 -7.88
N LEU A 139 13.00 -4.94 -8.32
CA LEU A 139 12.27 -3.69 -8.09
C LEU A 139 11.98 -3.47 -6.60
N LEU A 140 11.43 -4.48 -5.92
CA LEU A 140 11.04 -4.40 -4.51
C LEU A 140 12.24 -4.36 -3.56
N GLN A 141 13.37 -4.97 -3.94
CA GLN A 141 14.63 -4.95 -3.18
C GLN A 141 15.49 -3.70 -3.43
N HIS A 142 15.03 -2.74 -4.22
CA HIS A 142 15.82 -1.57 -4.61
C HIS A 142 17.12 -1.94 -5.35
N ARG A 143 17.11 -3.00 -6.17
CA ARG A 143 18.28 -3.51 -6.92
C ARG A 143 18.06 -3.56 -8.43
N SER A 144 16.98 -2.99 -8.93
CA SER A 144 16.66 -2.95 -10.36
C SER A 144 17.53 -2.01 -11.19
N GLY A 145 18.25 -1.08 -10.54
CA GLY A 145 18.89 0.05 -11.20
C GLY A 145 17.91 1.17 -11.61
N ALA A 146 16.64 1.11 -11.19
CA ALA A 146 15.70 2.21 -11.37
C ALA A 146 16.19 3.49 -10.67
N PRO A 147 16.09 4.68 -11.29
CA PRO A 147 16.45 5.95 -10.62
C PRO A 147 15.67 6.13 -9.32
N ALA A 148 16.23 6.88 -8.37
CA ALA A 148 15.55 7.12 -7.09
C ALA A 148 14.16 7.75 -7.30
N ASN A 149 14.12 8.77 -8.16
CA ASN A 149 12.94 9.54 -8.55
C ASN A 149 13.05 9.98 -10.01
N VAL A 150 11.93 10.41 -10.59
CA VAL A 150 11.88 11.14 -11.86
C VAL A 150 11.18 12.49 -11.66
N LYS A 151 11.19 13.33 -12.70
CA LYS A 151 10.41 14.57 -12.68
C LYS A 151 8.93 14.23 -12.44
N PRO A 152 8.27 14.89 -11.45
CA PRO A 152 6.85 14.67 -11.18
C PRO A 152 5.97 14.85 -12.42
N ASP A 153 5.05 13.90 -12.64
CA ASP A 153 4.01 13.99 -13.64
C ASP A 153 2.65 13.98 -12.94
N ARG A 154 1.87 15.05 -13.12
CA ARG A 154 0.55 15.23 -12.48
C ARG A 154 -0.60 15.23 -13.49
N LYS A 155 -0.37 14.79 -14.73
CA LYS A 155 -1.40 14.83 -15.79
C LYS A 155 -2.24 13.55 -15.81
N GLY A 156 -3.53 13.67 -16.05
CA GLY A 156 -4.41 12.50 -16.22
C GLY A 156 -4.52 11.60 -14.99
N THR A 157 -5.00 10.37 -15.19
CA THR A 157 -5.26 9.41 -14.10
C THR A 157 -3.96 8.86 -13.48
N PRO A 158 -4.02 8.32 -12.25
CA PRO A 158 -2.84 7.71 -11.60
C PRO A 158 -2.18 6.63 -12.48
N ARG A 159 -2.97 5.74 -13.07
CA ARG A 159 -2.47 4.71 -13.99
C ARG A 159 -1.83 5.29 -15.25
N GLN A 160 -2.39 6.36 -15.82
CA GLN A 160 -1.78 7.03 -16.97
C GLN A 160 -0.42 7.65 -16.61
N GLN A 161 -0.25 8.18 -15.39
CA GLN A 161 1.03 8.66 -14.88
C GLN A 161 2.04 7.51 -14.77
N ARG A 162 1.63 6.34 -14.23
CA ARG A 162 2.47 5.14 -14.14
C ARG A 162 2.94 4.62 -15.50
N VAL A 163 2.03 4.57 -16.48
CA VAL A 163 2.36 4.17 -17.87
C VAL A 163 3.38 5.11 -18.49
N ARG A 164 3.20 6.43 -18.35
CA ARG A 164 4.17 7.40 -18.89
C ARG A 164 5.51 7.35 -18.17
N GLN A 165 5.51 7.12 -16.86
CA GLN A 165 6.74 6.94 -16.09
C GLN A 165 7.49 5.68 -16.55
N LEU A 166 6.82 4.54 -16.73
CA LEU A 166 7.42 3.33 -17.31
C LEU A 166 8.05 3.64 -18.67
N ALA A 167 7.28 4.24 -19.58
CA ALA A 167 7.77 4.56 -20.93
C ALA A 167 8.98 5.51 -20.89
N SER A 168 8.97 6.53 -20.02
CA SER A 168 10.07 7.48 -19.90
C SER A 168 11.32 6.87 -19.27
N VAL A 169 11.18 6.04 -18.24
CA VAL A 169 12.31 5.44 -17.52
C VAL A 169 12.99 4.36 -18.36
N THR A 170 12.19 3.59 -19.11
CA THR A 170 12.69 2.44 -19.86
C THR A 170 13.06 2.73 -21.31
N ALA A 171 12.88 3.96 -21.80
CA ALA A 171 13.26 4.36 -23.15
C ALA A 171 14.77 4.33 -23.38
N GLU A 172 15.54 4.69 -22.35
CA GLU A 172 17.00 4.75 -22.40
C GLU A 172 17.65 3.52 -21.75
N PRO A 173 18.91 3.21 -22.08
CA PRO A 173 19.61 2.07 -21.48
C PRO A 173 19.70 2.18 -19.96
N LEU A 174 19.30 1.11 -19.25
CA LEU A 174 19.65 0.91 -17.85
C LEU A 174 21.18 0.89 -17.70
N PRO A 175 21.79 1.77 -16.87
CA PRO A 175 23.22 1.75 -16.62
C PRO A 175 23.62 0.43 -15.94
N ALA A 176 24.57 -0.29 -16.54
CA ALA A 176 24.94 -1.65 -16.13
C ALA A 176 25.46 -1.70 -14.69
N GLU A 177 26.15 -0.64 -14.26
CA GLU A 177 26.73 -0.50 -12.94
C GLU A 177 25.71 -0.32 -11.81
N ARG A 178 24.44 -0.01 -12.12
CA ARG A 178 23.37 0.21 -11.15
C ARG A 178 22.56 -1.06 -10.87
N ARG A 179 22.45 -1.95 -11.86
CA ARG A 179 21.69 -3.20 -11.71
C ARG A 179 22.37 -4.10 -10.67
N GLY A 180 21.58 -4.66 -9.77
CA GLY A 180 22.05 -5.53 -8.68
C GLY A 180 22.59 -4.80 -7.45
N LYS A 181 22.90 -3.50 -7.54
CA LYS A 181 23.31 -2.68 -6.39
C LYS A 181 22.08 -2.10 -5.68
N PHE A 182 22.16 -2.00 -4.36
CA PHE A 182 21.10 -1.37 -3.59
C PHE A 182 21.09 0.13 -3.83
N GLU A 183 20.00 0.65 -4.37
CA GLU A 183 19.72 2.06 -4.57
C GLU A 183 18.23 2.34 -4.28
N TYR A 184 17.95 3.02 -3.18
CA TYR A 184 16.59 3.34 -2.78
C TYR A 184 15.82 4.04 -3.91
N SER A 185 14.69 3.47 -4.31
CA SER A 185 13.97 3.89 -5.52
C SER A 185 12.46 3.86 -5.34
N ASN A 186 11.85 5.04 -5.45
CA ASN A 186 10.40 5.17 -5.58
C ASN A 186 9.94 4.67 -6.95
N VAL A 187 10.74 4.93 -7.99
CA VAL A 187 10.44 4.46 -9.35
C VAL A 187 10.33 2.94 -9.39
N GLY A 188 11.23 2.21 -8.72
CA GLY A 188 11.16 0.75 -8.62
C GLY A 188 9.81 0.27 -8.08
N TYR A 189 9.33 0.88 -7.00
CA TYR A 189 8.02 0.56 -6.41
C TYR A 189 6.85 0.96 -7.29
N VAL A 190 6.94 2.07 -8.02
CA VAL A 190 5.92 2.45 -9.01
C VAL A 190 5.83 1.44 -10.14
N LEU A 191 6.97 0.94 -10.65
CA LEU A 191 6.98 -0.10 -11.68
C LEU A 191 6.43 -1.43 -11.13
N ALA A 192 6.79 -1.82 -9.91
CA ALA A 192 6.24 -3.03 -9.26
C ALA A 192 4.72 -2.93 -9.04
N GLY A 193 4.24 -1.77 -8.58
CA GLY A 193 2.81 -1.49 -8.49
C GLY A 193 2.13 -1.57 -9.85
N HIS A 194 2.76 -1.05 -10.91
CA HIS A 194 2.21 -1.13 -12.26
C HIS A 194 2.17 -2.56 -12.82
N MET A 195 3.15 -3.41 -12.48
CA MET A 195 3.07 -4.85 -12.77
C MET A 195 1.86 -5.49 -12.08
N ALA A 196 1.62 -5.15 -10.81
CA ALA A 196 0.46 -5.64 -10.05
C ALA A 196 -0.87 -5.20 -10.69
N GLU A 197 -1.00 -3.94 -11.12
CA GLU A 197 -2.17 -3.44 -11.85
C GLU A 197 -2.41 -4.24 -13.13
N HIS A 198 -1.35 -4.46 -13.92
CA HIS A 198 -1.46 -5.11 -15.21
C HIS A 198 -2.01 -6.53 -15.08
N VAL A 199 -1.47 -7.33 -14.16
CA VAL A 199 -1.92 -8.72 -13.98
C VAL A 199 -3.29 -8.84 -13.30
N ALA A 200 -3.68 -7.82 -12.52
CA ALA A 200 -4.95 -7.83 -11.79
C ALA A 200 -6.11 -7.23 -12.58
N GLY A 201 -5.81 -6.44 -13.63
CA GLY A 201 -6.81 -5.72 -14.41
C GLY A 201 -7.49 -4.57 -13.66
N LEU A 202 -6.91 -4.11 -12.55
CA LEU A 202 -7.43 -3.04 -11.70
C LEU A 202 -6.39 -1.92 -11.53
N ASP A 203 -6.86 -0.72 -11.23
CA ASP A 203 -5.99 0.37 -10.80
C ASP A 203 -5.42 0.06 -9.40
N PHE A 204 -4.21 0.54 -9.11
CA PHE A 204 -3.50 0.24 -7.85
C PHE A 204 -4.34 0.59 -6.62
N GLU A 205 -5.03 1.71 -6.66
CA GLU A 205 -5.86 2.24 -5.58
C GLU A 205 -7.05 1.32 -5.27
N GLU A 206 -7.66 0.70 -6.29
CA GLU A 206 -8.73 -0.30 -6.11
C GLU A 206 -8.15 -1.66 -5.67
N LEU A 207 -6.99 -2.01 -6.22
CA LEU A 207 -6.34 -3.28 -5.98
C LEU A 207 -5.86 -3.41 -4.53
N ILE A 208 -5.24 -2.38 -3.97
CA ILE A 208 -4.80 -2.40 -2.56
C ILE A 208 -5.98 -2.42 -1.60
N GLN A 209 -7.08 -1.75 -1.95
CA GLN A 209 -8.32 -1.82 -1.20
C GLN A 209 -8.85 -3.26 -1.15
N ARG A 210 -8.95 -3.93 -2.30
CA ARG A 210 -9.50 -5.28 -2.42
C ARG A 210 -8.63 -6.36 -1.78
N GLU A 211 -7.32 -6.33 -2.06
CA GLU A 211 -6.42 -7.44 -1.70
C GLU A 211 -5.79 -7.29 -0.32
N LEU A 212 -5.79 -6.07 0.25
CA LEU A 212 -5.11 -5.78 1.51
C LEU A 212 -6.02 -5.12 2.54
N PHE A 213 -6.64 -3.97 2.23
CA PHE A 213 -7.36 -3.21 3.25
C PHE A 213 -8.67 -3.88 3.68
N GLN A 214 -9.50 -4.33 2.74
CA GLN A 214 -10.76 -5.01 3.06
C GLN A 214 -10.54 -6.31 3.86
N PRO A 215 -9.64 -7.24 3.48
CA PRO A 215 -9.37 -8.43 4.28
C PRO A 215 -8.84 -8.15 5.68
N LEU A 216 -8.15 -7.02 5.88
CA LEU A 216 -7.62 -6.59 7.18
C LEU A 216 -8.57 -5.69 7.96
N GLY A 217 -9.75 -5.36 7.42
CA GLY A 217 -10.72 -4.47 8.07
C GLY A 217 -10.28 -3.01 8.14
N ILE A 218 -9.33 -2.58 7.30
CA ILE A 218 -8.82 -1.20 7.26
C ILE A 218 -9.80 -0.34 6.46
N ALA A 219 -10.72 0.34 7.16
CA ALA A 219 -11.79 1.11 6.52
C ALA A 219 -11.45 2.60 6.28
N SER A 220 -10.41 3.12 6.92
CA SER A 220 -10.08 4.55 6.93
C SER A 220 -8.95 4.94 5.98
N ALA A 221 -8.22 3.97 5.44
CA ALA A 221 -7.04 4.24 4.62
C ALA A 221 -7.42 4.77 3.23
N GLY A 222 -6.60 5.68 2.73
CA GLY A 222 -6.77 6.30 1.42
C GLY A 222 -5.45 6.62 0.73
N SER A 223 -5.51 7.36 -0.37
CA SER A 223 -4.35 7.77 -1.16
C SER A 223 -4.40 9.26 -1.48
N GLY A 224 -3.25 9.93 -1.42
CA GLY A 224 -3.07 11.35 -1.58
C GLY A 224 -3.21 12.13 -0.27
N ALA A 225 -3.27 13.46 -0.37
CA ALA A 225 -3.45 14.32 0.79
C ALA A 225 -4.83 14.07 1.45
N PRO A 226 -4.89 13.74 2.75
CA PRO A 226 -6.15 13.49 3.43
C PRO A 226 -6.99 14.78 3.58
N GLY A 227 -8.32 14.64 3.51
CA GLY A 227 -9.27 15.74 3.67
C GLY A 227 -9.51 16.56 2.39
N THR A 228 -10.10 17.75 2.55
CA THR A 228 -10.45 18.66 1.44
C THR A 228 -10.01 20.10 1.74
N PRO A 229 -9.78 20.95 0.73
CA PRO A 229 -9.46 22.37 0.95
C PRO A 229 -10.54 23.14 1.74
N SER A 230 -11.81 22.79 1.55
CA SER A 230 -12.94 23.52 2.12
C SER A 230 -13.15 23.27 3.61
N GLN A 231 -12.55 22.20 4.16
CA GLN A 231 -12.75 21.80 5.55
C GLN A 231 -11.43 21.31 6.18
N LEU A 232 -11.12 21.80 7.38
CA LEU A 232 -9.99 21.32 8.18
C LEU A 232 -10.38 20.05 8.97
N SER A 233 -10.84 19.03 8.26
CA SER A 233 -11.24 17.74 8.83
C SER A 233 -10.06 16.81 9.11
N GLN A 234 -8.91 17.06 8.47
CA GLN A 234 -7.68 16.26 8.58
C GLN A 234 -6.46 17.18 8.65
N PRO A 235 -5.35 16.72 9.27
CA PRO A 235 -4.07 17.42 9.28
C PRO A 235 -3.62 17.84 7.88
N ARG A 236 -3.03 19.03 7.80
CA ARG A 236 -2.36 19.51 6.59
C ARG A 236 -0.91 19.06 6.59
N GLY A 237 -0.36 18.83 5.40
CA GLY A 237 1.09 18.81 5.24
C GLY A 237 1.65 20.23 5.39
N HIS A 238 2.94 20.34 5.68
CA HIS A 238 3.63 21.62 5.81
C HIS A 238 4.91 21.60 5.00
N LEU A 239 5.25 22.74 4.39
CA LEU A 239 6.58 22.99 3.82
C LEU A 239 7.56 23.34 4.95
N GLU A 240 8.81 23.57 4.58
CA GLU A 240 9.78 24.22 5.46
C GLU A 240 9.19 25.51 6.06
N MET A 241 9.62 25.84 7.28
CA MET A 241 9.09 26.96 8.07
C MET A 241 7.62 26.83 8.48
N GLY A 242 7.02 25.63 8.37
CA GLY A 242 5.68 25.36 8.90
C GLY A 242 4.53 25.95 8.08
N LEU A 243 4.77 26.28 6.80
CA LEU A 243 3.73 26.79 5.91
C LEU A 243 2.78 25.65 5.48
N PRO A 244 1.47 25.73 5.77
CA PRO A 244 0.54 24.65 5.47
C PRO A 244 0.27 24.50 3.97
N ILE A 245 0.11 23.26 3.53
CA ILE A 245 -0.26 22.87 2.18
C ILE A 245 -1.70 22.37 2.20
N GLU A 246 -2.55 22.93 1.32
CA GLU A 246 -3.92 22.47 1.22
C GLU A 246 -4.03 21.12 0.47
N PRO A 247 -4.96 20.23 0.86
CA PRO A 247 -5.15 18.96 0.19
C PRO A 247 -5.56 19.17 -1.27
N GLY A 248 -5.05 18.35 -2.18
CA GLY A 248 -5.40 18.45 -3.59
C GLY A 248 -4.33 17.86 -4.49
N PRO A 249 -4.41 18.06 -5.81
CA PRO A 249 -3.48 17.46 -6.77
C PRO A 249 -2.01 17.84 -6.56
N ALA A 250 -1.72 18.92 -5.82
CA ALA A 250 -0.37 19.35 -5.44
C ALA A 250 -0.11 19.26 -3.93
N GLY A 251 -1.08 18.81 -3.14
CA GLY A 251 -0.99 18.68 -1.69
C GLY A 251 -0.18 17.47 -1.21
N ASP A 252 0.19 16.60 -2.15
CA ASP A 252 0.98 15.39 -1.91
C ASP A 252 1.84 15.08 -3.15
N ASN A 253 2.67 14.05 -3.04
CA ASN A 253 3.26 13.26 -4.10
C ASN A 253 2.30 13.04 -5.30
N PRO A 254 2.80 13.01 -6.55
CA PRO A 254 1.98 12.68 -7.70
C PRO A 254 1.21 11.38 -7.52
N LEU A 255 -0.03 11.33 -7.99
CA LEU A 255 -0.92 10.19 -7.75
C LEU A 255 -0.37 8.88 -8.35
N GLY A 256 0.34 8.95 -9.48
CA GLY A 256 1.02 7.80 -10.08
C GLY A 256 2.06 7.16 -9.15
N MET A 257 2.55 7.92 -8.17
CA MET A 257 3.52 7.46 -7.18
C MET A 257 2.88 6.71 -6.00
N ALA A 258 1.57 6.44 -6.06
CA ALA A 258 0.87 5.75 -4.99
C ALA A 258 1.51 4.45 -4.50
N PRO A 259 2.03 3.56 -5.36
CA PRO A 259 2.73 2.35 -4.90
C PRO A 259 3.98 2.61 -4.05
N ALA A 260 4.51 3.84 -4.04
CA ALA A 260 5.74 4.19 -3.36
C ALA A 260 5.54 5.10 -2.13
N GLY A 261 4.40 5.78 -1.97
CA GLY A 261 4.19 6.60 -0.78
C GLY A 261 3.18 7.73 -0.91
N THR A 262 1.91 7.41 -1.19
CA THR A 262 0.81 8.37 -1.06
C THR A 262 -0.27 7.91 -0.09
N LEU A 263 -0.10 6.77 0.60
CA LEU A 263 -1.14 6.30 1.51
C LEU A 263 -1.18 7.14 2.78
N HIS A 264 -2.37 7.17 3.39
CA HIS A 264 -2.64 7.74 4.71
C HIS A 264 -3.57 6.84 5.51
#